data_AF-B0N0R4-F1
#
_entry.id   AF-B0N0R4-F1
#
_cell.length_a   1.000
_cell.length_b   1.000
_cell.length_c   1.000
_cell.angle_alpha   90.00
_cell.angle_beta   90.00
_cell.angle_gamma   90.00
#
_symmetry.space_group_name_H-M   'P 1'
#
loop_
_entity.id
_entity.type
_entity.pdbx_description
1 polymer ?
#
loop_
_entity_poly.entity_id
_entity_poly.type
_entity_poly.pdbx_seq_one_letter_code
_entity_poly.pdbx_strand_id
1 'polypeptide(L)'
;MNKREIKEECYLDMLEDELNSVDAVLNHIEKVEIKEGIFDEHVIQKDLIRAYFDLELALASLCILLRKMSENLFIHIDEDIRRDINSIIHSNKFEYHDHDRIYVYSQKGKEPVDVNNLLRFARSIL
;
A
#
# COMPACT_ATOMS: atom_id res chain seq x y z
N MET A 1 -11.58 0.64 30.66
CA MET A 1 -11.45 0.76 29.19
C MET A 1 -12.84 0.76 28.59
N ASN A 2 -13.19 1.85 27.93
CA ASN A 2 -14.43 2.00 27.16
C ASN A 2 -14.34 1.13 25.91
N LYS A 3 -15.44 0.47 25.51
CA LYS A 3 -15.51 -0.34 24.27
C LYS A 3 -15.02 0.42 23.03
N ARG A 4 -15.20 1.75 22.99
CA ARG A 4 -14.68 2.59 21.90
C ARG A 4 -13.15 2.66 21.90
N GLU A 5 -12.54 2.83 23.06
CA GLU A 5 -11.07 2.87 23.23
C GLU A 5 -10.46 1.53 22.81
N ILE A 6 -11.02 0.41 23.29
CA ILE A 6 -10.56 -0.94 22.90
C ILE A 6 -10.64 -1.13 21.38
N LYS A 7 -11.73 -0.67 20.77
CA LYS A 7 -11.91 -0.78 19.32
C LYS A 7 -10.83 0.02 18.59
N GLU A 8 -10.56 1.24 19.01
CA GLU A 8 -9.53 2.10 18.43
C GLU A 8 -8.14 1.48 18.55
N GLU A 9 -7.78 0.94 19.73
CA GLU A 9 -6.54 0.18 19.94
C GLU A 9 -6.41 -0.98 18.94
N CYS A 10 -7.46 -1.80 18.75
CA CYS A 10 -7.41 -2.88 17.75
C CYS A 10 -7.16 -2.38 16.32
N TYR A 11 -7.67 -1.19 15.97
CA TYR A 11 -7.40 -0.60 14.64
C TYR A 11 -5.96 -0.09 14.52
N LEU A 12 -5.38 0.45 15.59
CA LEU A 12 -3.98 0.89 15.61
C LEU A 12 -3.02 -0.29 15.53
N ASP A 13 -3.28 -1.37 16.28
CA ASP A 13 -2.51 -2.62 16.21
C ASP A 13 -2.51 -3.19 14.77
N MET A 14 -3.69 -3.26 14.14
CA MET A 14 -3.80 -3.71 12.74
C MET A 14 -3.11 -2.75 11.76
N LEU A 15 -3.11 -1.43 12.05
CA LEU A 15 -2.46 -0.46 11.18
C LEU A 15 -0.94 -0.63 11.18
N GLU A 16 -0.36 -0.92 12.36
CA GLU A 16 1.05 -1.25 12.49
C GLU A 16 1.40 -2.54 11.71
N ASP A 17 0.57 -3.58 11.83
CA ASP A 17 0.75 -4.84 11.09
C ASP A 17 0.72 -4.65 9.57
N GLU A 18 -0.26 -3.88 9.06
CA GLU A 18 -0.39 -3.60 7.62
C GLU A 18 0.79 -2.75 7.10
N LEU A 19 1.26 -1.77 7.88
CA LEU A 19 2.45 -0.99 7.53
C LEU A 19 3.70 -1.86 7.45
N ASN A 20 3.90 -2.75 8.43
CA ASN A 20 5.02 -3.69 8.45
C ASN A 20 4.96 -4.66 7.24
N SER A 21 3.76 -5.08 6.84
CA SER A 21 3.54 -5.90 5.65
C SER A 21 3.97 -5.19 4.37
N VAL A 22 3.53 -3.94 4.17
CA VAL A 22 3.93 -3.12 3.01
C VAL A 22 5.44 -2.92 2.99
N ASP A 23 6.05 -2.56 4.13
CA ASP A 23 7.49 -2.35 4.23
C ASP A 23 8.28 -3.63 3.94
N ALA A 24 7.79 -4.79 4.37
CA ALA A 24 8.43 -6.08 4.06
C ALA A 24 8.45 -6.36 2.55
N VAL A 25 7.37 -6.04 1.85
CA VAL A 25 7.29 -6.23 0.39
C VAL A 25 8.17 -5.23 -0.36
N LEU A 26 8.16 -3.96 0.02
CA LEU A 26 9.04 -2.94 -0.59
C LEU A 26 10.52 -3.30 -0.43
N ASN A 27 10.92 -3.72 0.78
CA ASN A 27 12.27 -4.22 1.03
C ASN A 27 12.61 -5.50 0.24
N HIS A 28 11.60 -6.33 -0.07
CA HIS A 28 11.81 -7.51 -0.90
C HIS A 28 12.06 -7.12 -2.35
N ILE A 29 11.27 -6.18 -2.90
CA ILE A 29 11.45 -5.65 -4.25
C ILE A 29 12.86 -5.09 -4.42
N GLU A 30 13.30 -4.20 -3.52
CA GLU A 30 14.64 -3.59 -3.57
C GLU A 30 15.76 -4.66 -3.58
N LYS A 31 15.62 -5.71 -2.77
CA LYS A 31 16.58 -6.84 -2.74
C LYS A 31 16.58 -7.67 -4.02
N VAL A 32 15.47 -7.75 -4.74
CA VAL A 32 15.40 -8.47 -6.02
C VAL A 32 16.00 -7.61 -7.13
N GLU A 33 15.74 -6.29 -7.13
CA GLU A 33 16.32 -5.35 -8.09
C GLU A 33 17.85 -5.28 -7.97
N ILE A 34 18.41 -5.30 -6.75
CA ILE A 34 19.88 -5.36 -6.54
C ILE A 34 20.53 -6.60 -7.17
N LYS A 35 19.76 -7.66 -7.41
CA LYS A 35 20.27 -8.91 -8.04
C LYS A 35 20.27 -8.84 -9.56
N GLU A 36 19.73 -7.78 -10.17
CA GLU A 36 19.83 -7.54 -11.61
C GLU A 36 21.30 -7.48 -12.05
N GLY A 37 21.64 -8.27 -13.07
CA GLY A 37 23.02 -8.43 -13.56
C GLY A 37 23.83 -9.55 -12.87
N ILE A 38 23.32 -10.17 -11.80
CA ILE A 38 23.95 -11.34 -11.14
C ILE A 38 23.27 -12.66 -11.53
N PHE A 39 21.94 -12.64 -11.74
CA PHE A 39 21.14 -13.80 -12.12
C PHE A 39 20.54 -13.64 -13.52
N ASP A 40 20.04 -14.74 -14.08
CA ASP A 40 19.32 -14.75 -15.36
C ASP A 40 18.09 -13.84 -15.31
N GLU A 41 17.97 -12.96 -16.31
CA GLU A 41 16.93 -11.94 -16.42
C GLU A 41 15.51 -12.53 -16.29
N HIS A 42 15.26 -13.73 -16.82
CA HIS A 42 13.95 -14.37 -16.75
C HIS A 42 13.57 -14.81 -15.33
N VAL A 43 14.54 -15.18 -14.50
CA VAL A 43 14.30 -15.57 -13.10
C VAL A 43 13.96 -14.34 -12.27
N ILE A 44 14.71 -13.26 -12.46
CA ILE A 44 14.51 -11.99 -11.75
C ILE A 44 13.15 -11.38 -12.11
N GLN A 45 12.80 -11.35 -13.40
CA GLN A 45 11.51 -10.79 -13.85
C GLN A 45 10.31 -11.50 -13.21
N LYS A 46 10.36 -12.84 -13.09
CA LYS A 46 9.27 -13.59 -12.47
C LYS A 46 9.11 -13.25 -10.99
N ASP A 47 10.21 -13.11 -10.26
CA ASP A 47 10.20 -12.76 -8.84
C ASP A 47 9.73 -11.32 -8.63
N LEU A 48 10.15 -10.37 -9.48
CA LEU A 48 9.67 -8.99 -9.46
C LEU A 48 8.17 -8.90 -9.73
N ILE A 49 7.66 -9.59 -10.76
CA ILE A 49 6.23 -9.60 -11.07
C ILE A 49 5.42 -10.09 -9.86
N ARG A 50 5.90 -11.14 -9.18
CA ARG A 50 5.25 -11.63 -7.97
C ARG A 50 5.28 -10.61 -6.85
N ALA A 51 6.44 -9.99 -6.60
CA ALA A 51 6.58 -8.98 -5.57
C ALA A 51 5.70 -7.74 -5.82
N TYR A 52 5.47 -7.36 -7.09
CA TYR A 52 4.55 -6.28 -7.45
C TYR A 52 3.09 -6.64 -7.16
N PHE A 53 2.67 -7.88 -7.40
CA PHE A 53 1.33 -8.33 -6.98
C PHE A 53 1.20 -8.39 -5.46
N ASP A 54 2.24 -8.86 -4.75
CA ASP A 54 2.25 -8.84 -3.29
C ASP A 54 2.14 -7.40 -2.76
N LEU A 55 2.76 -6.42 -3.44
CA LEU A 55 2.68 -5.00 -3.08
C LEU A 55 1.28 -4.43 -3.33
N GLU A 56 0.66 -4.75 -4.47
CA GLU A 56 -0.72 -4.38 -4.79
C GLU A 56 -1.68 -4.85 -3.68
N LEU A 57 -1.56 -6.12 -3.26
CA LEU A 57 -2.40 -6.70 -2.22
C LEU A 57 -2.16 -6.07 -0.86
N ALA A 58 -0.91 -5.85 -0.47
CA ALA A 58 -0.57 -5.21 0.80
C ALA A 58 -1.10 -3.77 0.87
N LEU A 59 -0.92 -2.99 -0.19
CA LEU A 59 -1.44 -1.62 -0.28
C LEU A 59 -2.98 -1.59 -0.26
N ALA A 60 -3.64 -2.53 -0.94
CA ALA A 60 -5.10 -2.64 -0.92
C ALA A 60 -5.64 -2.91 0.49
N SER A 61 -5.02 -3.83 1.24
CA SER A 61 -5.39 -4.12 2.64
C SER A 61 -5.23 -2.89 3.54
N LEU A 62 -4.08 -2.21 3.47
CA LEU A 62 -3.84 -0.95 4.18
C LEU A 62 -4.89 0.11 3.84
N CYS A 63 -5.19 0.30 2.55
CA CYS A 63 -6.18 1.28 2.07
C CYS A 63 -7.60 0.99 2.60
N ILE A 64 -8.00 -0.29 2.62
CA ILE A 64 -9.28 -0.71 3.20
C ILE A 64 -9.32 -0.39 4.69
N LEU A 65 -8.25 -0.71 5.43
CA LEU A 65 -8.16 -0.43 6.85
C LEU A 65 -8.29 1.07 7.16
N LEU A 66 -7.52 1.92 6.48
CA LEU A 66 -7.58 3.39 6.62
C LEU A 66 -9.00 3.90 6.33
N ARG A 67 -9.63 3.41 5.27
CA ARG A 67 -11.03 3.75 4.97
C ARG A 67 -11.97 3.34 6.10
N LYS A 68 -11.84 2.13 6.64
CA LYS A 68 -12.65 1.68 7.80
C LYS A 68 -12.40 2.54 9.04
N MET A 69 -11.16 2.94 9.32
CA MET A 69 -10.84 3.83 10.44
C MET A 69 -11.51 5.20 10.28
N SER A 70 -11.49 5.74 9.05
CA SER A 70 -12.18 7.01 8.75
C SER A 70 -13.70 6.89 8.86
N GLU A 71 -14.31 5.81 8.37
CA GLU A 71 -15.75 5.53 8.53
C GLU A 71 -16.17 5.40 10.00
N ASN A 72 -15.27 4.99 10.89
CA ASN A 72 -15.50 4.91 12.34
C ASN A 72 -15.18 6.22 13.09
N LEU A 73 -14.76 7.27 12.37
CA LEU A 73 -14.33 8.56 12.92
C LEU A 73 -13.13 8.45 13.86
N PHE A 74 -12.21 7.52 13.60
CA PHE A 74 -10.92 7.45 14.29
C PHE A 74 -9.88 8.36 13.64
N ILE A 75 -9.96 8.54 12.32
CA ILE A 75 -9.03 9.37 11.55
C ILE A 75 -9.76 10.26 10.54
N HIS A 76 -9.12 11.35 10.16
CA HIS A 76 -9.55 12.21 9.06
C HIS A 76 -8.65 12.00 7.85
N ILE A 77 -9.25 11.70 6.70
CA ILE A 77 -8.54 11.51 5.42
C ILE A 77 -8.88 12.69 4.51
N ASP A 78 -7.87 13.42 4.03
CA ASP A 78 -8.04 14.49 3.05
C ASP A 78 -8.43 13.97 1.65
N GLU A 79 -8.69 14.88 0.71
CA GLU A 79 -9.15 14.50 -0.63
C GLU A 79 -8.07 13.80 -1.47
N ASP A 80 -6.80 14.15 -1.30
CA ASP A 80 -5.70 13.57 -2.07
C ASP A 80 -5.43 12.13 -1.62
N ILE A 81 -5.30 11.89 -0.32
CA ILE A 81 -5.15 10.53 0.23
C ILE A 81 -6.40 9.70 -0.08
N ARG A 82 -7.61 10.29 0.00
CA ARG A 82 -8.85 9.59 -0.34
C ARG A 82 -8.90 9.20 -1.82
N ARG A 83 -8.39 10.03 -2.72
CA ARG A 83 -8.27 9.69 -4.15
C ARG A 83 -7.38 8.46 -4.30
N ASP A 84 -6.18 8.52 -3.75
CA ASP A 84 -5.17 7.47 -3.89
C ASP A 84 -5.65 6.13 -3.29
N ILE A 85 -6.28 6.15 -2.11
CA ILE A 85 -6.94 4.99 -1.49
C ILE A 85 -7.97 4.37 -2.44
N ASN A 86 -8.84 5.18 -3.04
CA ASN A 86 -9.88 4.67 -3.93
C ASN A 86 -9.30 4.14 -5.24
N SER A 87 -8.26 4.78 -5.77
CA SER A 87 -7.59 4.35 -6.99
C SER A 87 -6.91 2.99 -6.78
N ILE A 88 -6.28 2.75 -5.62
CA ILE A 88 -5.72 1.43 -5.25
C ILE A 88 -6.83 0.38 -5.05
N ILE A 89 -7.88 0.67 -4.28
CA ILE A 89 -8.95 -0.32 -3.98
C ILE A 89 -9.70 -0.76 -5.24
N HIS A 90 -9.83 0.13 -6.23
CA HIS A 90 -10.60 -0.10 -7.45
C HIS A 90 -9.73 -0.30 -8.70
N SER A 91 -8.44 -0.59 -8.53
CA SER A 91 -7.56 -0.90 -9.64
C SER A 91 -7.86 -2.27 -10.23
N ASN A 92 -7.83 -2.36 -11.56
CA ASN A 92 -7.83 -3.62 -12.30
C ASN A 92 -6.43 -4.01 -12.78
N LYS A 93 -5.50 -3.04 -12.75
CA LYS A 93 -4.09 -3.22 -13.10
C LYS A 93 -3.26 -2.30 -12.23
N PHE A 94 -2.16 -2.83 -11.73
CA PHE A 94 -1.17 -2.16 -10.93
C PHE A 94 0.18 -2.20 -11.65
N GLU A 95 0.81 -1.04 -11.81
CA GLU A 95 2.14 -0.93 -12.40
C GLU A 95 3.06 -0.16 -11.44
N TYR A 96 4.13 -0.83 -11.01
CA TYR A 96 5.20 -0.26 -10.21
C TYR A 96 6.34 0.19 -11.14
N HIS A 97 6.69 1.47 -11.11
CA HIS A 97 7.80 2.04 -11.87
C HIS A 97 8.73 2.80 -10.93
N ASP A 98 10.04 2.56 -11.05
CA ASP A 98 11.13 3.32 -10.42
C ASP A 98 10.84 3.78 -8.98
N HIS A 99 10.80 2.81 -8.06
CA HIS A 99 10.71 2.91 -6.60
C HIS A 99 9.48 3.62 -5.98
N ASP A 100 8.90 4.63 -6.63
CA ASP A 100 7.90 5.52 -6.01
C ASP A 100 6.73 5.86 -6.94
N ARG A 101 6.76 5.44 -8.21
CA ARG A 101 5.73 5.80 -9.19
C ARG A 101 4.82 4.62 -9.45
N ILE A 102 3.72 4.59 -8.71
CA ILE A 102 2.67 3.61 -8.93
C ILE A 102 1.61 4.22 -9.84
N TYR A 103 1.31 3.51 -10.91
CA TYR A 103 0.16 3.79 -11.75
C TYR A 103 -0.85 2.66 -11.61
N VAL A 104 -2.06 3.03 -11.26
CA VAL A 104 -3.19 2.12 -11.23
C VAL A 104 -4.13 2.43 -12.38
N TYR A 105 -4.78 1.39 -12.90
CA TYR A 105 -5.75 1.52 -13.97
C TYR A 105 -7.11 1.06 -13.48
N SER A 106 -8.06 1.97 -13.47
CA SER A 106 -9.45 1.70 -13.10
C SER A 106 -10.38 1.99 -14.29
N GLN A 107 -11.70 1.95 -14.06
CA GLN A 107 -12.68 2.41 -15.06
C GLN A 107 -12.50 3.90 -15.43
N LYS A 108 -11.81 4.69 -14.58
CA LYS A 108 -11.52 6.11 -14.83
C LYS A 108 -10.28 6.31 -15.72
N GLY A 109 -9.55 5.25 -16.02
CA GLY A 109 -8.30 5.29 -16.79
C GLY A 109 -7.07 5.15 -15.89
N LYS A 110 -5.95 5.70 -16.36
CA LYS A 110 -4.65 5.66 -15.68
C LYS A 110 -4.59 6.74 -14.59
N GLU A 111 -4.35 6.35 -13.36
CA GLU A 111 -4.30 7.23 -12.19
C GLU A 111 -2.92 7.09 -11.52
N PRO A 112 -2.17 8.19 -11.32
CA PRO A 112 -0.96 8.16 -10.49
C PRO A 112 -1.36 8.04 -9.01
N VAL A 113 -0.56 7.30 -8.25
CA VAL A 113 -0.75 7.12 -6.80
C VAL A 113 0.53 7.53 -6.09
N ASP A 114 0.42 8.41 -5.08
CA ASP A 114 1.54 8.82 -4.25
C ASP A 114 1.63 7.92 -3.01
N VAL A 115 2.32 6.78 -3.18
CA VAL A 115 2.49 5.82 -2.08
C VAL A 115 3.31 6.39 -0.93
N ASN A 116 4.27 7.27 -1.19
CA ASN A 116 5.04 7.89 -0.13
C ASN A 116 4.18 8.79 0.76
N ASN A 117 3.30 9.59 0.14
CA ASN A 117 2.36 10.40 0.89
C ASN A 117 1.34 9.52 1.66
N LEU A 118 0.84 8.46 1.03
CA LEU A 118 -0.05 7.48 1.67
C LEU A 118 0.59 6.83 2.91
N LEU A 119 1.82 6.33 2.79
CA LEU A 119 2.54 5.68 3.89
C LEU A 119 2.94 6.68 4.98
N ARG A 120 3.31 7.91 4.60
CA ARG A 120 3.56 8.99 5.56
C ARG A 120 2.30 9.33 6.36
N PHE A 121 1.15 9.42 5.69
CA PHE A 121 -0.13 9.62 6.35
C PHE A 121 -0.46 8.46 7.30
N ALA A 122 -0.37 7.22 6.82
CA ALA A 122 -0.63 6.03 7.63
C ALA A 122 0.24 5.98 8.90
N ARG A 123 1.54 6.26 8.77
CA ARG A 123 2.47 6.31 9.90
C ARG A 123 2.20 7.47 10.87
N SER A 124 1.62 8.57 10.41
CA SER A 124 1.30 9.72 11.28
C SER A 124 0.12 9.49 12.23
N ILE A 125 -0.61 8.39 12.03
CA ILE A 125 -1.74 7.98 12.88
C ILE A 125 -1.26 7.20 14.12
N LEU A 126 -0.10 6.54 14.03
CA LEU A 126 0.57 5.82 15.12
C LEU A 126 1.42 6.80 15.96
#